data_AF-A0A8J6RY35-F1
#
_entry.id   AF-A0A8J6RY35-F1
#
_cell.length_a   1.000
_cell.length_b   1.000
_cell.length_c   1.000
_cell.angle_alpha   90.00
_cell.angle_beta   90.00
_cell.angle_gamma   90.00
#
_symmetry.space_group_name_H-M   'P 1'
#
loop_
_entity.id
_entity.type
_entity.pdbx_description
1 polymer ?
#
loop_
_entity_poly.entity_id
_entity_poly.type
_entity_poly.pdbx_seq_one_letter_code
_entity_poly.pdbx_strand_id
1 'polypeptide(L)' 'MPSPFPGVDPYLENPELWAEVHHRLIIAIFIAIAPYLRPKYRVAIEKSIYLSDIEERGTVMRRL' A
#
# COMPACT_ATOMS: atom_id res chain seq x y z
N MET A 1 -27.68 15.21 3.08
CA MET A 1 -27.55 14.21 4.17
C MET A 1 -26.31 14.56 4.96
N PRO A 2 -26.37 14.60 6.31
CA PRO A 2 -25.15 14.76 7.11
C PRO A 2 -24.23 13.55 6.88
N SER A 3 -22.94 13.80 6.73
CA SER A 3 -21.91 12.78 6.50
C SER A 3 -21.95 11.70 7.59
N PRO A 4 -21.79 10.41 7.25
CA PRO A 4 -21.76 9.32 8.24
C PRO A 4 -20.55 9.38 9.16
N PHE A 5 -19.51 10.14 8.79
CA PHE A 5 -18.32 10.35 9.60
C PHE A 5 -18.11 11.85 9.90
N PRO A 6 -18.03 12.25 11.19
CA PRO A 6 -17.78 13.63 11.55
C PRO A 6 -16.42 14.08 11.03
N GLY A 7 -16.39 15.11 10.18
CA GLY A 7 -15.16 15.65 9.59
C GLY A 7 -14.86 15.19 8.17
N VAL A 8 -15.72 14.36 7.56
CA VAL A 8 -15.58 13.98 6.15
C VAL A 8 -16.59 14.72 5.29
N ASP A 9 -16.10 15.48 4.32
CA ASP A 9 -16.93 16.26 3.39
C ASP A 9 -17.62 15.33 2.38
N PRO A 10 -18.97 15.31 2.29
CA PRO A 10 -19.71 14.48 1.33
C PRO A 10 -19.31 14.67 -0.14
N TYR A 11 -18.75 15.84 -0.49
CA TYR A 11 -18.28 16.11 -1.85
C TYR A 11 -16.91 15.48 -2.16
N LEU A 12 -16.15 15.09 -1.12
CA LEU A 12 -14.92 14.29 -1.26
C LEU A 12 -15.21 12.80 -1.45
N GLU A 13 -16.40 12.33 -1.08
CA GLU A 13 -16.77 10.91 -1.10
C GLU A 13 -17.63 10.49 -2.30
N ASN A 14 -17.72 11.27 -3.39
CA ASN A 14 -18.46 10.80 -4.56
C ASN A 14 -17.84 9.46 -5.03
N PRO A 15 -18.56 8.33 -4.91
CA PRO A 15 -18.00 7.00 -5.16
C PRO A 15 -17.48 6.85 -6.59
N GLU A 16 -18.06 7.60 -7.54
CA GLU A 16 -17.65 7.62 -8.94
C GLU A 16 -16.29 8.31 -9.13
N LEU A 17 -15.99 9.35 -8.34
CA LEU A 17 -14.75 10.14 -8.45
C LEU A 17 -13.63 9.58 -7.59
N TRP A 18 -13.97 8.90 -6.50
CA TRP A 18 -13.02 8.49 -5.47
C TRP A 18 -11.99 7.48 -5.98
N ALA A 19 -12.38 6.56 -6.87
CA ALA A 19 -11.44 5.64 -7.50
C ALA A 19 -10.37 6.37 -8.33
N GLU A 20 -10.76 7.41 -9.09
CA GLU A 20 -9.82 8.20 -9.88
C GLU A 20 -8.89 9.04 -8.98
N VAL A 21 -9.45 9.70 -7.96
CA VAL A 21 -8.68 10.49 -6.99
C VAL A 21 -7.65 9.62 -6.29
N HIS A 22 -8.06 8.45 -5.79
CA HIS A 22 -7.16 7.50 -5.15
C HIS A 22 -6.01 7.07 -6.05
N HIS A 23 -6.32 6.66 -7.27
CA HIS A 23 -5.32 6.21 -8.22
C HIS A 23 -4.31 7.33 -8.55
N ARG A 24 -4.80 8.54 -8.80
CA ARG A 24 -3.97 9.71 -9.10
C ARG A 24 -3.12 10.13 -7.90
N LEU A 25 -3.65 10.06 -6.69
CA LEU A 25 -2.91 10.35 -5.47
C LEU A 25 -1.76 9.36 -5.25
N ILE A 26 -2.01 8.07 -5.42
CA ILE A 26 -0.99 7.02 -5.32
C ILE A 26 0.15 7.27 -6.33
N ILE A 27 -0.20 7.61 -7.57
CA ILE A 27 0.79 7.95 -8.61
C ILE A 27 1.57 9.21 -8.24
N ALA A 28 0.90 10.26 -7.76
CA ALA A 28 1.57 11.50 -7.36
C ALA A 28 2.61 11.26 -6.26
N ILE A 29 2.26 10.44 -5.26
CA ILE A 29 3.18 10.03 -4.19
C ILE A 29 4.35 9.21 -4.75
N PHE A 30 4.08 8.27 -5.68
CA PHE A 30 5.13 7.50 -6.35
C PHE A 30 6.16 8.42 -7.02
N ILE A 31 5.68 9.38 -7.81
CA ILE A 31 6.52 10.34 -8.54
C ILE A 31 7.30 11.22 -7.56
N ALA A 32 6.67 11.67 -6.48
CA ALA A 32 7.32 12.49 -5.47
C ALA A 32 8.44 11.75 -4.74
N ILE A 33 8.28 10.45 -4.45
CA ILE A 33 9.26 9.68 -3.67
C ILE A 33 10.39 9.11 -4.56
N ALA A 34 10.09 8.75 -5.81
CA ALA A 34 11.03 8.06 -6.71
C ALA A 34 12.43 8.71 -6.80
N PRO A 35 12.59 10.04 -6.88
CA PRO A 35 13.91 10.68 -6.97
C PRO A 35 14.76 10.58 -5.70
N TYR A 36 14.14 10.38 -4.53
CA TYR A 36 14.83 10.38 -3.24
C TYR A 36 15.28 8.98 -2.81
N LEU A 37 14.97 7.94 -3.60
CA LEU A 37 15.36 6.57 -3.29
C LEU A 37 16.80 6.28 -3.68
N ARG A 38 17.49 5.53 -2.81
CA ARG A 38 18.81 4.98 -3.14
C ARG A 38 18.67 3.95 -4.26
N PRO A 39 19.68 3.76 -5.13
CA PRO A 39 19.59 2.89 -6.33
C PRO A 39 19.17 1.43 -6.09
N LYS A 40 19.28 0.94 -4.85
CA LYS A 40 18.88 -0.42 -4.46
C LYS A 40 17.36 -0.57 -4.25
N TYR A 41 16.63 0.54 -4.15
CA TYR A 41 15.22 0.54 -3.81
C TYR A 41 14.38 1.10 -4.97
N ARG A 42 13.16 0.59 -5.09
CA ARG A 42 12.13 1.11 -5.99
C ARG A 42 10.84 1.32 -5.22
N VAL A 43 10.09 2.37 -5.54
CA VAL A 43 8.69 2.45 -5.13
C VAL A 43 7.91 1.40 -5.92
N ALA A 44 7.00 0.69 -5.27
CA ALA A 44 6.06 -0.20 -5.94
C ALA A 44 4.66 0.20 -5.49
N ILE A 45 3.75 0.34 -6.46
CA ILE A 45 2.32 0.51 -6.20
C ILE A 45 1.62 -0.86 -6.29
N GLU A 46 0.47 -0.99 -5.63
CA GLU A 46 -0.39 -2.19 -5.67
C GLU A 46 0.27 -3.51 -5.26
N LYS A 47 1.34 -3.47 -4.44
CA LYS A 47 1.91 -4.66 -3.83
C LYS A 47 1.28 -4.96 -2.48
N SER A 48 0.49 -6.02 -2.43
CA SER A 48 0.11 -6.66 -1.16
C SER A 48 1.28 -7.50 -0.65
N ILE A 49 1.85 -7.12 0.50
CA ILE A 49 2.86 -7.92 1.20
C ILE A 49 2.14 -8.78 2.22
N TYR A 50 2.14 -10.10 2.02
CA TYR A 50 1.68 -11.05 3.01
C TYR A 50 2.89 -11.49 3.83
N LEU A 51 2.95 -11.10 5.10
CA LEU A 51 3.95 -11.60 6.02
C LEU A 51 3.48 -12.98 6.51
N SER A 52 3.97 -14.05 5.89
CA SER A 52 3.87 -15.38 6.48
C SER A 52 4.99 -15.51 7.50
N ASP A 53 4.65 -15.81 8.75
CA ASP A 53 5.62 -16.15 9.79
C ASP A 53 6.46 -17.33 9.28
N ILE A 54 7.75 -17.08 9.05
CA ILE A 54 8.68 -18.11 8.60
C ILE A 54 9.03 -18.90 9.86
N GLU A 55 8.20 -19.88 10.19
CA GLU A 55 8.51 -20.81 11.27
C GLU A 55 9.85 -21.49 10.94
N GLU A 56 10.90 -21.18 11.70
CA GLU A 56 12.24 -21.74 11.57
C GLU A 56 12.19 -23.27 11.67
N ARG A 57 12.08 -23.99 10.55
CA ARG A 57 12.51 -25.39 10.48
C ARG A 57 13.97 -25.47 10.08
N GLY A 58 14.82 -24.94 10.96
CA GLY A 58 16.19 -25.43 11.07
C GLY A 58 16.17 -26.80 11.74
N THR A 59 16.38 -27.87 10.96
CA THR A 59 17.31 -28.98 11.27
C THR A 59 17.12 -30.08 10.22
N VAL A 60 17.98 -30.04 9.21
CA VAL A 60 18.38 -31.25 8.47
C VAL A 60 19.33 -32.04 9.38
N MET A 61 19.20 -33.37 9.36
CA MET A 61 20.05 -34.41 9.98
C MET A 61 19.77 -34.83 11.43
N ARG A 62 19.02 -35.93 11.58
CA ARG A 62 19.59 -37.16 12.17
C ARG A 62 19.01 -38.41 11.48
N ARG A 63 19.89 -39.02 10.69
CA ARG A 63 20.02 -40.46 10.40
C ARG A 63 19.32 -41.33 11.45
N LEU A 64 18.35 -42.13 11.01
CA LEU A 64 18.33 -43.60 11.08
C LEU A 64 17.38 -44.11 9.98
#